data_AF-V9FUD0-F1
#
_entry.id   AF-V9FUD0-F1
#
_cell.length_a   1.000
_cell.length_b   1.000
_cell.length_c   1.000
_cell.angle_alpha   90.00
_cell.angle_beta   90.00
_cell.angle_gamma   90.00
#
_symmetry.space_group_name_H-M   'P 1'
#
loop_
_entity.id
_entity.type
_entity.pdbx_description
1 polymer ?
#
loop_
_entity_poly.entity_id
_entity_poly.type
_entity_poly.pdbx_seq_one_letter_code
_entity_poly.pdbx_strand_id
1 'polypeptide(L)'
;MEHAVFASLPPDQQDTPKKLMSLLGPEGIAHLASQGSEAVTTRLEAFASYEKALLEHVQERVNATTSAALSAAASSATTSSTLE
;
A
#
# COMPACT_ATOMS: atom_id res chain seq x y z
N MET A 1 -14.58 -10.60 25.13
CA MET A 1 -14.18 -9.20 25.46
C MET A 1 -13.08 -8.70 24.51
N GLU A 2 -12.86 -9.34 23.36
CA GLU A 2 -11.76 -9.03 22.43
C GLU A 2 -12.00 -7.91 21.38
N HIS A 3 -13.21 -7.36 21.27
CA HIS A 3 -13.51 -6.33 20.26
C HIS A 3 -13.08 -4.90 20.64
N ALA A 4 -12.67 -4.66 21.89
CA ALA A 4 -12.43 -3.30 22.38
C ALA A 4 -11.13 -2.68 21.84
N VAL A 5 -10.11 -3.50 21.54
CA VAL A 5 -8.77 -3.01 21.14
C VAL A 5 -8.78 -2.36 19.75
N PHE A 6 -9.61 -2.86 18.83
CA PHE A 6 -9.75 -2.29 17.48
C PHE A 6 -10.80 -1.17 17.43
N ALA A 7 -11.75 -1.16 18.38
CA ALA A 7 -12.82 -0.17 18.46
C ALA A 7 -12.39 1.17 19.09
N SER A 8 -11.21 1.25 19.72
CA SER A 8 -10.69 2.47 20.35
C SER A 8 -9.99 3.43 19.38
N LEU A 9 -9.87 3.08 18.10
CA LEU A 9 -9.22 3.91 17.08
C LEU A 9 -10.22 4.96 16.53
N PRO A 10 -9.76 6.20 16.26
CA PRO A 10 -10.62 7.26 15.73
C PRO A 10 -11.22 6.85 14.37
N PRO A 11 -12.41 7.37 14.02
CA PRO A 11 -13.18 6.93 12.85
C PRO A 11 -12.41 7.06 11.53
N ASP A 12 -11.56 8.09 11.39
CA ASP A 12 -10.70 8.29 10.21
C ASP A 12 -9.56 7.27 10.08
N GLN A 13 -9.30 6.47 11.12
CA GLN A 13 -8.29 5.42 11.16
C GLN A 13 -8.90 4.02 11.26
N GLN A 14 -10.22 3.88 11.09
CA GLN A 14 -10.93 2.59 11.16
C GLN A 14 -10.81 1.77 9.85
N ASP A 15 -10.41 2.37 8.72
CA ASP A 15 -10.31 1.65 7.44
C ASP A 15 -9.16 0.64 7.40
N THR A 16 -7.98 1.03 7.88
CA THR A 16 -6.80 0.16 7.99
C THR A 16 -7.05 -1.08 8.85
N PRO A 17 -7.57 -0.97 10.10
CA PRO A 17 -7.90 -2.13 10.91
C PRO A 17 -9.02 -2.97 10.30
N LYS A 18 -10.04 -2.38 9.65
CA LYS A 18 -11.08 -3.16 8.97
C LYS A 18 -10.51 -4.01 7.82
N LYS A 19 -9.64 -3.43 6.99
CA LYS A 19 -8.94 -4.16 5.92
C LYS A 19 -8.09 -5.29 6.50
N LEU A 20 -7.37 -5.01 7.58
CA LEU A 20 -6.54 -5.99 8.26
C LEU A 20 -7.37 -7.15 8.83
N MET A 21 -8.47 -6.84 9.51
CA MET A 21 -9.40 -7.84 10.05
C MET A 21 -9.99 -8.71 8.94
N SER A 22 -10.38 -8.11 7.82
CA SER A 22 -10.86 -8.83 6.63
C SER A 22 -9.80 -9.79 6.05
N LEU A 23 -8.53 -9.38 6.04
CA LEU A 23 -7.42 -10.18 5.54
C LEU A 23 -7.06 -11.36 6.47
N LEU A 24 -7.10 -11.16 7.79
CA LEU A 24 -6.70 -12.18 8.77
C LEU A 24 -7.80 -13.21 9.06
N GLY A 25 -9.07 -12.86 8.87
CA GLY A 25 -10.18 -13.69 9.30
C GLY A 25 -10.30 -13.81 10.83
N PRO A 26 -11.36 -14.47 11.34
CA PRO A 26 -11.66 -14.50 12.76
C PRO A 26 -10.57 -15.15 13.63
N GLU A 27 -9.94 -16.23 13.15
CA GLU A 27 -8.85 -16.91 13.87
C GLU A 27 -7.59 -16.05 13.94
N GLY A 28 -7.25 -15.36 12.84
CA GLY A 28 -6.09 -14.47 12.80
C GLY A 28 -6.28 -13.22 13.67
N ILE A 29 -7.51 -12.69 13.75
CA ILE A 29 -7.87 -11.59 14.66
C ILE A 29 -7.74 -12.05 16.11
N ALA A 30 -8.29 -13.23 16.46
CA ALA A 30 -8.22 -13.75 17.82
C ALA A 30 -6.77 -14.00 18.26
N HIS A 31 -5.95 -14.57 17.37
CA HIS A 31 -4.52 -14.77 17.62
C HIS A 31 -3.80 -13.43 17.85
N LEU A 32 -4.04 -12.44 16.99
CA LEU A 32 -3.41 -11.12 17.11
C LEU A 32 -3.86 -10.39 18.39
N ALA A 33 -5.14 -10.47 18.73
CA ALA A 33 -5.67 -9.89 19.97
C ALA A 33 -5.08 -10.59 21.22
N SER A 34 -4.84 -11.90 21.15
CA SER A 34 -4.18 -12.65 22.22
C SER A 34 -2.71 -12.26 22.43
N GLN A 35 -2.06 -11.64 21.43
CA GLN A 35 -0.68 -11.13 21.56
C GLN A 35 -0.62 -9.77 22.26
N GLY A 36 -1.77 -9.15 22.53
CA GLY A 36 -1.88 -7.89 23.25
C GLY A 36 -1.96 -6.66 22.35
N SER A 37 -2.30 -5.52 22.95
CA SER A 37 -2.56 -4.27 22.23
C SER A 37 -1.35 -3.75 21.46
N GLU A 38 -0.13 -3.96 21.96
CA GLU A 38 1.09 -3.52 21.28
C GLU A 38 1.29 -4.28 19.96
N ALA A 39 1.14 -5.60 19.98
CA ALA A 39 1.24 -6.43 18.78
C ALA A 39 0.19 -6.04 17.72
N VAL A 40 -1.04 -5.71 18.18
CA VAL A 40 -2.09 -5.17 17.30
C VAL A 40 -1.64 -3.86 16.66
N THR A 41 -1.15 -2.89 17.45
CA THR A 41 -0.68 -1.60 16.94
C THR A 41 0.49 -1.75 15.97
N THR A 42 1.52 -2.51 16.32
CA THR A 42 2.67 -2.77 15.44
C THR A 42 2.23 -3.43 14.12
N ARG A 43 1.28 -4.36 14.19
CA ARG A 43 0.76 -5.02 12.99
C ARG A 43 -0.05 -4.06 12.11
N LEU A 44 -0.80 -3.14 12.69
CA LEU A 44 -1.51 -2.09 11.97
C LEU A 44 -0.54 -1.10 11.29
N GLU A 45 0.51 -0.67 11.99
CA GLU A 45 1.55 0.21 11.42
C GLU A 45 2.31 -0.47 10.28
N ALA A 46 2.69 -1.73 10.45
CA ALA A 46 3.34 -2.50 9.39
C ALA A 46 2.44 -2.66 8.16
N PHE A 47 1.14 -2.86 8.36
CA PHE A 47 0.17 -2.95 7.27
C PHE A 47 0.00 -1.60 6.54
N ALA A 48 -0.10 -0.50 7.27
CA ALA A 48 -0.16 0.85 6.69
C ALA A 48 1.12 1.21 5.91
N SER A 49 2.29 0.85 6.46
CA SER A 49 3.58 1.05 5.81
C SER A 49 3.69 0.24 4.52
N TYR A 50 3.23 -1.03 4.53
CA TYR A 50 3.18 -1.85 3.33
C TYR A 50 2.26 -1.27 2.25
N GLU A 51 1.05 -0.80 2.62
CA GLU A 51 0.13 -0.15 1.67
C GLU A 51 0.78 1.08 1.04
N LYS A 52 1.46 1.90 1.83
CA LYS A 52 2.21 3.06 1.35
C LYS A 52 3.35 2.65 0.41
N ALA A 53 4.21 1.70 0.81
CA ALA A 53 5.34 1.25 -0.01
C ALA A 53 4.89 0.62 -1.33
N LEU A 54 3.75 -0.08 -1.33
CA LEU A 54 3.15 -0.62 -2.54
C LEU A 54 2.70 0.49 -3.50
N LEU A 55 2.05 1.54 -2.98
CA LEU A 55 1.65 2.71 -3.77
C LEU A 55 2.87 3.44 -4.36
N GLU A 56 3.91 3.66 -3.55
CA GLU A 56 5.17 4.25 -4.01
C GLU A 56 5.81 3.42 -5.12
N HIS A 57 5.90 2.10 -4.95
CA HIS A 57 6.46 1.21 -5.96
C HIS A 57 5.67 1.24 -7.28
N VAL A 58 4.33 1.25 -7.21
CA VAL A 58 3.49 1.37 -8.41
C VAL A 58 3.74 2.71 -9.11
N GLN A 59 3.82 3.80 -8.34
CA GLN A 59 4.10 5.13 -8.89
C GLN A 59 5.48 5.21 -9.56
N GLU A 60 6.52 4.66 -8.93
CA GLU A 60 7.87 4.57 -9.49
C GLU A 60 7.87 3.83 -10.83
N ARG A 61 7.18 2.69 -10.90
CA ARG A 61 7.04 1.92 -12.15
C ARG A 61 6.33 2.69 -13.25
N VAL A 62 5.26 3.40 -12.92
CA VAL A 62 4.54 4.26 -13.88
C VAL A 62 5.45 5.37 -14.39
N ASN A 63 6.22 6.02 -13.50
CA ASN A 63 7.15 7.08 -13.88
C ASN A 63 8.28 6.55 -14.79
N ALA A 64 8.86 5.40 -14.45
CA ALA A 64 9.88 4.76 -15.27
C ALA A 64 9.36 4.39 -16.66
N THR A 65 8.14 3.83 -16.74
CA THR A 65 7.49 3.48 -18.01
C THR A 65 7.19 4.72 -18.85
N THR A 66 6.69 5.78 -18.22
CA THR A 66 6.40 7.06 -18.88
C THR A 66 7.67 7.72 -19.41
N SER A 67 8.74 7.75 -18.61
CA SER A 67 10.04 8.27 -19.03
C SER A 67 10.64 7.47 -20.19
N ALA A 68 10.51 6.14 -20.16
CA ALA A 68 10.95 5.29 -21.26
C ALA A 68 10.16 5.53 -22.55
N ALA A 69 8.84 5.70 -22.45
CA ALA A 69 7.98 6.01 -23.59
C ALA A 69 8.30 7.38 -24.20
N LEU A 70 8.55 8.40 -23.36
CA LEU A 70 8.96 9.73 -23.81
C LEU A 70 10.33 9.71 -24.49
N SER A 71 11.30 8.95 -23.94
CA SER A 71 12.62 8.77 -24.54
C SER A 71 12.55 8.06 -25.89
N ALA A 72 11.70 7.02 -26.00
CA ALA A 72 11.45 6.33 -27.26
C ALA A 72 10.81 7.27 -28.30
N ALA A 73 9.80 8.05 -27.92
CA ALA A 73 9.15 9.01 -28.81
C ALA A 73 10.11 10.12 -29.29
N ALA A 74 10.97 10.64 -28.42
CA ALA A 74 12.00 11.63 -28.78
C ALA A 74 13.07 11.06 -29.72
N SER A 75 13.43 9.79 -29.54
CA SER A 75 14.38 9.10 -30.42
C SER A 75 13.77 8.84 -31.81
N SER A 76 12.49 8.46 -31.87
CA SER A 76 11.76 8.29 -33.14
C SER A 76 11.55 9.60 -33.90
N ALA A 77 11.28 10.71 -33.19
CA ALA A 77 11.14 12.04 -33.81
C ALA A 77 12.44 12.52 -34.48
N THR A 78 13.59 12.25 -33.85
CA THR A 78 14.90 12.65 -34.40
C THR A 78 15.24 11.92 -35.71
N THR A 79 14.80 10.67 -35.88
CA THR A 79 15.07 9.89 -37.12
C THR A 79 14.20 10.29 -38.31
N SER A 80 13.08 10.99 -38.11
CA SER A 80 12.23 11.46 -39.21
C SER A 80 12.68 12.79 -39.82
N SER A 81 13.64 13.50 -39.20
CA SER A 81 14.09 14.83 -39.65
C SER A 81 15.34 14.83 -40.53
N THR A 82 15.87 13.66 -40.93
CA THR A 82 17.10 13.54 -41.76
C THR A 82 16.83 13.13 -43.22
N LEU A 83 15.58 13.20 -43.69
CA LEU A 83 15.21 13.01 -45.08
C LEU A 83 14.30 14.16 -45.54
N GLU A 84 14.85 15.37 -45.65
CA GLU A 84 14.33 16.40 -46.57
C GLU A 84 15.51 17.10 -47.26
#